data_AF-A0A2M9CCV5-F1
#
_entry.id   AF-A0A2M9CCV5-F1
#
_cell.length_a   1.000
_cell.length_b   1.000
_cell.length_c   1.000
_cell.angle_alpha   90.00
_cell.angle_beta   90.00
_cell.angle_gamma   90.00
#
_symmetry.space_group_name_H-M   'P 1'
#
loop_
_entity.id
_entity.type
_entity.pdbx_description
1 polymer ?
#
loop_
_entity_poly.entity_id
_entity_poly.type
_entity_poly.pdbx_seq_one_letter_code
_entity_poly.pdbx_strand_id
1 'polypeptide(L)'
;MTTTPATQPVPAAPDDAPQRPRTGLLRRVACVVVAVLAVVVTILAVPATYAKDNVLDTRGYLEIVQPLADDPEVQVAVSEAVTAQVMEQVPVDDVVEGALSDLAGREVVPDRITNLAPILENQVEQLVRATTDRIVTSDQFAAIWTVANRAGHGAFVTALEGREGAVVDLDTEGSVTLSTGPILEKVRDALLDRGFTAAQDVDVTGRTIVLFQSDDLATAQRAYAVAQHVVAILPWLALVLVAGAVALAAPGRRLRALAWIAGVVALVMAALQIGIALTQSVALGTLPPGAIAADAAAVIADAFLAPLRVDVWWVFGIAVVVLVVSLAAPPLVARLRASRLAEPAAA
;
A
#
# COMPACT_ATOMS: atom_id res chain seq x y z
N MET A 1 68.27 -43.39 -65.73
CA MET A 1 68.90 -42.79 -64.53
C MET A 1 69.17 -41.33 -64.87
N THR A 2 68.72 -40.28 -64.17
CA THR A 2 68.17 -40.14 -62.82
C THR A 2 67.67 -38.69 -62.70
N THR A 3 66.41 -38.56 -62.27
CA THR A 3 65.90 -37.62 -61.25
C THR A 3 65.79 -36.11 -61.56
N THR A 4 64.55 -35.73 -61.90
CA THR A 4 63.91 -34.42 -61.70
C THR A 4 63.89 -34.04 -60.21
N PRO A 5 64.27 -32.81 -59.81
CA PRO A 5 64.15 -32.38 -58.43
C PRO A 5 62.67 -32.06 -58.10
N ALA A 6 62.18 -32.65 -57.01
CA ALA A 6 60.85 -32.42 -56.48
C ALA A 6 60.72 -30.99 -55.95
N THR A 7 59.70 -30.29 -56.44
CA THR A 7 59.23 -29.01 -55.87
C THR A 7 58.59 -29.30 -54.52
N GLN A 8 59.17 -28.79 -53.43
CA GLN A 8 58.53 -28.86 -52.12
C GLN A 8 57.34 -27.90 -52.07
N PRO A 9 56.19 -28.32 -51.51
CA PRO A 9 55.06 -27.44 -51.29
C PRO A 9 55.38 -26.47 -50.14
N VAL A 10 55.20 -25.17 -50.40
CA VAL A 10 55.21 -24.11 -49.41
C VAL A 10 54.14 -24.41 -48.35
N PRO A 11 54.46 -24.37 -47.03
CA PRO A 11 53.44 -24.52 -46.00
C PRO A 11 52.47 -23.34 -46.08
N ALA A 12 51.18 -23.64 -46.29
CA ALA A 12 50.11 -22.67 -46.24
C ALA A 12 50.15 -21.94 -44.89
N ALA A 13 50.11 -20.60 -44.94
CA ALA A 13 49.92 -19.78 -43.75
C ALA A 13 48.66 -20.25 -43.01
N PRO A 14 48.67 -20.32 -41.67
CA PRO A 14 47.48 -20.73 -40.92
C PRO A 14 46.35 -19.76 -41.24
N ASP A 15 45.24 -20.34 -41.71
CA ASP A 15 43.98 -19.69 -42.01
C ASP A 15 43.63 -18.60 -40.98
N ASP A 16 43.17 -17.45 -41.48
CA ASP A 16 42.49 -16.43 -40.70
C ASP A 16 41.39 -17.08 -39.85
N ALA A 17 41.70 -17.34 -38.57
CA ALA A 17 40.71 -17.79 -37.61
C ALA A 17 39.58 -16.75 -37.60
N PRO A 18 38.32 -17.13 -37.89
CA PRO A 18 37.22 -16.18 -37.96
C PRO A 18 37.10 -15.50 -36.60
N GLN A 19 37.50 -14.22 -36.54
CA GLN A 19 37.36 -13.40 -35.36
C GLN A 19 35.86 -13.29 -35.06
N ARG A 20 35.36 -14.14 -34.17
CA ARG A 20 33.95 -14.10 -33.73
C ARG A 20 33.68 -12.69 -33.20
N PRO A 21 32.72 -11.96 -33.78
CA PRO A 21 32.59 -10.54 -33.49
C PRO A 21 32.13 -10.35 -32.03
N ARG A 22 32.98 -9.66 -31.25
CA ARG A 22 32.75 -9.29 -29.84
C ARG A 22 31.42 -8.57 -29.59
N THR A 23 30.84 -7.97 -30.63
CA THR A 23 29.52 -7.32 -30.62
C THR A 23 28.37 -8.27 -30.27
N GLY A 24 28.51 -9.57 -30.54
CA GLY A 24 27.50 -10.57 -30.19
C GLY A 24 27.36 -10.83 -28.68
N LEU A 25 28.46 -10.71 -27.92
CA LEU A 25 28.46 -10.89 -26.47
C LEU A 25 27.93 -9.64 -25.76
N LEU A 26 28.36 -8.45 -26.18
CA LEU A 26 27.85 -7.17 -25.66
C LEU A 26 26.34 -7.05 -25.83
N ARG A 27 25.80 -7.41 -27.01
CA ARG A 27 24.35 -7.42 -27.25
C ARG A 27 23.61 -8.42 -26.36
N ARG A 28 24.20 -9.59 -26.08
CA ARG A 28 23.60 -10.59 -25.18
C ARG A 28 23.58 -10.09 -23.74
N VAL A 29 24.69 -9.54 -23.25
CA VAL A 29 24.77 -8.96 -21.90
C VAL A 29 23.78 -7.81 -21.76
N ALA A 30 23.75 -6.88 -22.71
CA ALA A 30 22.78 -5.78 -22.71
C ALA A 30 21.33 -6.28 -22.72
N CYS A 31 21.01 -7.30 -23.52
CA CYS A 31 19.67 -7.88 -23.55
C CYS A 31 19.27 -8.49 -22.20
N VAL A 32 20.18 -9.19 -21.52
CA VAL A 32 19.92 -9.77 -20.19
C VAL A 32 19.75 -8.67 -19.15
N VAL A 33 20.62 -7.66 -19.15
CA VAL A 33 20.54 -6.53 -18.21
C VAL A 33 19.22 -5.77 -18.38
N VAL A 34 18.82 -5.45 -19.61
CA VAL A 34 17.55 -4.75 -19.88
C VAL A 34 16.35 -5.61 -19.48
N ALA A 35 16.40 -6.92 -19.71
CA ALA A 35 15.32 -7.83 -19.30
C ALA A 35 15.19 -7.92 -17.77
N VAL A 36 16.32 -8.02 -17.05
CA VAL A 36 16.33 -8.01 -15.58
C VAL A 36 15.80 -6.68 -15.05
N LEU A 37 16.24 -5.56 -15.63
CA LEU A 37 15.75 -4.24 -15.26
C LEU A 37 14.24 -4.11 -15.50
N ALA A 38 13.72 -4.61 -16.62
CA ALA A 38 12.29 -4.61 -16.93
C ALA A 38 11.48 -5.37 -15.87
N VAL A 39 11.96 -6.54 -15.46
CA VAL A 39 11.34 -7.35 -14.40
C VAL A 39 11.35 -6.59 -13.07
N VAL A 40 12.51 -6.09 -12.65
CA VAL A 40 12.66 -5.37 -11.37
C VAL A 40 11.77 -4.12 -11.33
N VAL A 41 11.75 -3.33 -12.41
CA VAL A 41 10.90 -2.14 -12.51
C VAL A 41 9.42 -2.52 -12.47
N THR A 42 9.01 -3.61 -13.11
CA THR A 42 7.62 -4.08 -13.08
C THR A 42 7.19 -4.50 -11.67
N ILE A 43 8.06 -5.20 -10.95
CA ILE A 43 7.80 -5.63 -9.56
C ILE A 43 7.64 -4.43 -8.64
N LEU A 44 8.51 -3.41 -8.79
CA LEU A 44 8.47 -2.21 -7.97
C LEU A 44 7.33 -1.26 -8.38
N ALA A 45 6.90 -1.29 -9.63
CA ALA A 45 5.83 -0.43 -10.14
C ALA A 45 4.52 -0.66 -9.41
N VAL A 46 4.10 -1.91 -9.25
CA VAL A 46 2.80 -2.25 -8.63
C VAL A 46 2.62 -1.66 -7.22
N PRO A 47 3.50 -1.94 -6.23
CA PRO A 47 3.34 -1.36 -4.89
C PRO A 47 3.53 0.16 -4.89
N ALA A 48 4.37 0.70 -5.77
CA ALA A 48 4.61 2.13 -5.82
C ALA A 48 3.42 2.91 -6.41
N THR A 49 2.80 2.40 -7.48
CA THR A 49 1.54 2.96 -8.02
C THR A 49 0.41 2.77 -7.04
N TYR A 50 0.32 1.61 -6.39
CA TYR A 50 -0.68 1.38 -5.36
C TYR A 50 -0.59 2.41 -4.22
N ALA A 51 0.61 2.60 -3.66
CA ALA A 51 0.84 3.58 -2.61
C ALA A 51 0.51 5.00 -3.07
N LYS A 52 0.88 5.36 -4.30
CA LYS A 52 0.54 6.67 -4.86
C LYS A 52 -0.97 6.86 -4.97
N ASP A 53 -1.67 5.91 -5.58
CA ASP A 53 -3.07 6.08 -5.98
C ASP A 53 -4.06 5.80 -4.84
N ASN A 54 -3.67 5.02 -3.81
CA ASN A 54 -4.55 4.61 -2.72
C ASN A 54 -4.10 5.08 -1.32
N VAL A 55 -2.80 5.30 -1.10
CA VAL A 55 -2.27 5.67 0.24
C VAL A 55 -1.89 7.14 0.32
N LEU A 56 -1.41 7.73 -0.77
CA LEU A 56 -0.95 9.12 -0.84
C LEU A 56 -1.96 10.04 -1.53
N ASP A 57 -2.88 9.48 -2.32
CA ASP A 57 -3.97 10.21 -2.94
C ASP A 57 -5.21 10.18 -2.04
N THR A 58 -5.76 11.36 -1.78
CA THR A 58 -6.90 11.52 -0.86
C THR A 58 -8.15 10.81 -1.34
N ARG A 59 -8.37 10.70 -2.66
CA ARG A 59 -9.56 10.05 -3.18
C ARG A 59 -9.45 8.54 -3.01
N GLY A 60 -8.35 7.94 -3.45
CA GLY A 60 -8.14 6.49 -3.29
C GLY A 60 -8.09 6.07 -1.82
N TYR A 61 -7.48 6.88 -0.96
CA TYR A 61 -7.50 6.66 0.48
C TYR A 61 -8.94 6.61 1.02
N LEU A 62 -9.75 7.62 0.69
CA LEU A 62 -11.15 7.67 1.15
C LEU A 62 -12.01 6.54 0.57
N GLU A 63 -11.73 6.05 -0.63
CA GLU A 63 -12.42 4.88 -1.19
C GLU A 63 -12.17 3.61 -0.34
N ILE A 64 -11.03 3.53 0.36
CA ILE A 64 -10.70 2.43 1.29
C ILE A 64 -11.31 2.66 2.67
N VAL A 65 -11.13 3.85 3.26
CA VAL A 65 -11.52 4.09 4.67
C VAL A 65 -12.99 4.43 4.85
N GLN A 66 -13.66 5.01 3.85
CA GLN A 66 -15.05 5.45 4.02
C GLN A 66 -16.01 4.28 4.35
N PRO A 67 -15.94 3.12 3.67
CA PRO A 67 -16.79 1.97 4.00
C PRO A 67 -16.53 1.38 5.39
N LEU A 68 -15.34 1.58 5.97
CA LEU A 68 -15.00 1.08 7.30
C LEU A 68 -15.85 1.71 8.41
N ALA A 69 -16.48 2.87 8.16
CA ALA A 69 -17.39 3.47 9.12
C ALA A 69 -18.65 2.62 9.36
N ASP A 70 -19.04 1.83 8.36
CA ASP A 70 -20.23 0.98 8.39
C ASP A 70 -19.90 -0.48 8.76
N ASP A 71 -18.62 -0.79 8.98
CA ASP A 71 -18.18 -2.14 9.31
C ASP A 71 -18.39 -2.44 10.81
N PRO A 72 -19.08 -3.53 11.17
CA PRO A 72 -19.42 -3.83 12.55
C PRO A 72 -18.19 -4.03 13.44
N GLU A 73 -17.11 -4.63 12.94
CA GLU A 73 -15.91 -4.87 13.77
C GLU A 73 -15.21 -3.55 14.09
N VAL A 74 -15.14 -2.64 13.11
CA VAL A 74 -14.60 -1.30 13.32
C VAL A 74 -15.47 -0.49 14.28
N GLN A 75 -16.80 -0.56 14.13
CA GLN A 75 -17.74 0.14 15.01
C GLN A 75 -17.62 -0.34 16.46
N VAL A 76 -17.53 -1.65 16.69
CA VAL A 76 -17.35 -2.21 18.05
C VAL A 76 -16.00 -1.73 18.62
N ALA A 77 -14.91 -1.82 17.87
CA ALA A 77 -13.60 -1.38 18.34
C ALA A 77 -13.55 0.13 18.67
N VAL A 78 -14.19 0.97 17.84
CA VAL A 78 -14.31 2.41 18.12
C VAL A 78 -15.15 2.66 19.36
N SER A 79 -16.26 1.94 19.53
CA SER A 79 -17.13 2.07 20.70
C SER A 79 -16.41 1.70 21.99
N GLU A 80 -15.64 0.60 21.98
CA GLU A 80 -14.82 0.20 23.12
C GLU A 80 -13.74 1.22 23.45
N ALA A 81 -13.01 1.71 22.44
CA ALA A 81 -11.96 2.70 22.63
C ALA A 81 -12.52 4.01 23.20
N VAL A 82 -13.65 4.49 22.69
CA VAL A 82 -14.33 5.70 23.19
C VAL A 82 -14.87 5.46 24.60
N THR A 83 -15.48 4.30 24.86
CA THR A 83 -16.00 3.95 26.19
C THR A 83 -14.87 3.92 27.21
N ALA A 84 -13.75 3.25 26.91
CA ALA A 84 -12.57 3.21 27.77
C ALA A 84 -12.02 4.61 28.05
N GLN A 85 -11.91 5.46 27.02
CA GLN A 85 -11.43 6.84 27.18
C GLN A 85 -12.37 7.73 28.02
N VAL A 86 -13.69 7.49 27.93
CA VAL A 86 -14.68 8.19 28.76
C VAL A 86 -14.58 7.72 30.20
N MET A 87 -14.51 6.41 30.43
CA MET A 87 -14.39 5.84 31.78
C MET A 87 -13.08 6.24 32.46
N GLU A 88 -11.99 6.41 31.72
CA GLU A 88 -10.71 6.90 32.26
C GLU A 88 -10.79 8.36 32.75
N GLN A 89 -11.60 9.19 32.09
CA GLN A 89 -11.74 10.62 32.45
C GLN A 89 -12.87 10.90 33.44
N VAL A 90 -13.78 9.96 33.63
CA VAL A 90 -14.82 10.06 34.66
C VAL A 90 -14.27 9.38 35.92
N PRO A 91 -13.94 10.10 37.00
CA PRO A 91 -13.62 9.47 38.27
C PRO A 91 -14.91 8.90 38.86
N VAL A 92 -15.28 7.70 38.42
CA VAL A 92 -16.54 7.03 38.82
C VAL A 92 -16.55 6.84 40.34
N ASP A 93 -15.40 6.56 40.93
CA ASP A 93 -15.21 6.47 42.38
C ASP A 93 -15.61 7.78 43.08
N ASP A 94 -15.11 8.94 42.63
CA ASP A 94 -15.40 10.24 43.23
C ASP A 94 -16.89 10.64 43.07
N VAL A 95 -17.49 10.33 41.92
CA VAL A 95 -18.90 10.64 41.63
C VAL A 95 -19.84 9.76 42.46
N VAL A 96 -19.52 8.46 42.58
CA VAL A 96 -20.30 7.50 43.37
C VAL A 96 -20.13 7.78 44.86
N GLU A 97 -18.92 8.03 45.34
CA GLU A 97 -18.64 8.36 46.73
C GLU A 97 -19.28 9.70 47.14
N GLY A 98 -19.24 10.70 46.26
CA GLY A 98 -19.93 11.98 46.45
C GLY A 98 -21.45 11.82 46.52
N ALA A 99 -22.07 11.12 45.57
CA ALA A 99 -23.52 10.91 45.54
C ALA A 99 -24.03 10.09 46.74
N LEU A 100 -23.25 9.10 47.19
CA LEU A 100 -23.57 8.28 48.36
C LEU A 100 -23.38 9.06 49.67
N SER A 101 -22.38 9.93 49.75
CA SER A 101 -22.16 10.82 50.90
C SER A 101 -23.30 11.83 51.06
N ASP A 102 -23.78 12.40 49.95
CA ASP A 102 -24.93 13.30 49.91
C ASP A 102 -26.24 12.58 50.31
N LEU A 103 -26.46 11.36 49.82
CA LEU A 103 -27.65 10.56 50.16
C LEU A 103 -27.63 10.03 51.60
N ALA A 104 -26.46 9.66 52.12
CA ALA A 104 -26.30 9.15 53.48
C ALA A 104 -26.20 10.26 54.54
N GLY A 105 -25.99 11.52 54.12
CA GLY A 105 -25.78 12.66 55.00
C GLY A 105 -24.57 12.48 55.93
N ARG A 106 -23.55 11.74 55.51
CA ARG A 106 -22.36 11.38 56.29
C ARG A 106 -21.10 11.53 55.44
N GLU A 107 -20.06 12.14 56.01
CA GLU A 107 -18.73 12.29 55.38
C GLU A 107 -17.98 10.95 55.24
N VAL A 108 -18.43 9.87 55.88
CA VAL A 108 -17.79 8.55 55.81
C VAL A 108 -18.83 7.51 55.41
N VAL A 109 -18.73 7.05 54.18
CA VAL A 109 -19.56 5.97 53.63
C VAL A 109 -19.06 4.63 54.20
N PRO A 110 -19.91 3.77 54.81
CA PRO A 110 -19.48 2.48 55.35
C PRO A 110 -18.95 1.52 54.26
N ASP A 111 -17.94 0.70 54.57
CA ASP A 111 -17.28 -0.29 53.68
C ASP A 111 -18.22 -1.22 52.87
N ARG A 112 -19.47 -1.38 53.33
CA ARG A 112 -20.46 -2.22 52.63
C ARG A 112 -21.03 -1.55 51.38
N ILE A 113 -20.92 -0.23 51.26
CA ILE A 113 -21.46 0.55 50.13
C ILE A 113 -20.38 0.71 49.04
N THR A 114 -19.10 0.76 49.40
CA THR A 114 -17.96 0.67 48.46
C THR A 114 -17.96 -0.65 47.67
N ASN A 115 -18.49 -1.74 48.23
CA ASN A 115 -18.71 -3.00 47.50
C ASN A 115 -19.74 -2.91 46.36
N LEU A 116 -20.54 -1.83 46.28
CA LEU A 116 -21.46 -1.57 45.16
C LEU A 116 -20.81 -0.75 44.05
N ALA A 117 -19.65 -0.11 44.30
CA ALA A 117 -18.97 0.71 43.30
C ALA A 117 -18.65 -0.07 42.01
N PRO A 118 -18.12 -1.31 42.04
CA PRO A 118 -17.89 -2.09 40.81
C PRO A 118 -19.19 -2.44 40.07
N ILE A 119 -20.31 -2.58 40.78
CA ILE A 119 -21.62 -2.85 40.17
C ILE A 119 -22.12 -1.60 39.46
N LEU A 120 -22.02 -0.44 40.10
CA LEU A 120 -22.43 0.84 39.54
C LEU A 120 -21.54 1.25 38.37
N GLU A 121 -20.23 1.04 38.48
CA GLU A 121 -19.25 1.27 37.41
C GLU A 121 -19.59 0.43 36.17
N ASN A 122 -19.85 -0.87 36.33
CA ASN A 122 -20.30 -1.73 35.22
C ASN A 122 -21.62 -1.24 34.57
N GLN A 123 -22.55 -0.70 35.35
CA GLN A 123 -23.82 -0.17 34.82
C GLN A 123 -23.61 1.14 34.06
N VAL A 124 -22.75 2.03 34.56
CA VAL A 124 -22.35 3.25 33.87
C VAL A 124 -21.61 2.91 32.58
N GLU A 125 -20.64 1.99 32.64
CA GLU A 125 -19.89 1.52 31.48
C GLU A 125 -20.82 0.94 30.41
N GLN A 126 -21.79 0.10 30.78
CA GLN A 126 -22.77 -0.44 29.83
C GLN A 126 -23.68 0.65 29.24
N LEU A 127 -24.07 1.65 30.03
CA LEU A 127 -24.87 2.77 29.54
C LEU A 127 -24.07 3.64 28.55
N VAL A 128 -22.81 3.93 28.89
CA VAL A 128 -21.88 4.66 28.03
C VAL A 128 -21.68 3.87 26.74
N ARG A 129 -21.30 2.60 26.82
CA ARG A 129 -21.15 1.70 25.67
C ARG A 129 -22.40 1.67 24.80
N ALA A 130 -23.59 1.41 25.36
CA ALA A 130 -24.84 1.36 24.59
C ALA A 130 -25.25 2.71 23.97
N THR A 131 -24.76 3.83 24.53
CA THR A 131 -24.96 5.17 23.95
C THR A 131 -23.95 5.42 22.84
N THR A 132 -22.68 5.07 23.06
CA THR A 132 -21.61 5.13 22.07
C THR A 132 -21.94 4.25 20.87
N ASP A 133 -22.40 3.01 21.07
CA ASP A 133 -22.83 2.09 20.02
C ASP A 133 -23.91 2.74 19.13
N ARG A 134 -24.92 3.37 19.72
CA ARG A 134 -25.97 4.08 18.97
C ARG A 134 -25.45 5.26 18.17
N ILE A 135 -24.42 5.93 18.66
CA ILE A 135 -23.78 7.04 17.94
C ILE A 135 -22.92 6.49 16.80
N VAL A 136 -22.08 5.51 17.08
CA VAL A 136 -21.12 4.93 16.13
C VAL A 136 -21.81 4.17 14.99
N THR A 137 -22.97 3.57 15.25
CA THR A 137 -23.80 2.90 14.23
C THR A 137 -24.68 3.86 13.41
N SER A 138 -24.61 5.17 13.66
CA SER A 138 -25.46 6.15 12.97
C SER A 138 -24.90 6.61 11.63
N ASP A 139 -25.77 6.95 10.68
CA ASP A 139 -25.38 7.60 9.40
C ASP A 139 -24.54 8.87 9.62
N GLN A 140 -24.81 9.54 10.74
CA GLN A 140 -24.13 10.75 11.13
C GLN A 140 -22.67 10.47 11.50
N PHE A 141 -22.36 9.34 12.16
CA PHE A 141 -20.98 8.91 12.41
C PHE A 141 -20.23 8.65 11.10
N ALA A 142 -20.83 7.96 10.11
CA ALA A 142 -20.19 7.73 8.82
C ALA A 142 -19.81 9.03 8.10
N ALA A 143 -20.65 10.05 8.21
CA ALA A 143 -20.35 11.38 7.67
C ALA A 143 -19.18 12.06 8.42
N ILE A 144 -19.16 12.01 9.76
CA ILE A 144 -18.05 12.54 10.57
C ILE A 144 -16.75 11.81 10.24
N TRP A 145 -16.80 10.49 10.21
CA TRP A 145 -15.67 9.62 9.89
C TRP A 145 -15.02 10.03 8.57
N THR A 146 -15.84 10.25 7.54
CA THR A 146 -15.35 10.68 6.22
C THR A 146 -14.68 12.05 6.27
N VAL A 147 -15.28 13.01 6.99
CA VAL A 147 -14.72 14.37 7.16
C VAL A 147 -13.41 14.33 7.93
N ALA A 148 -13.37 13.61 9.05
CA ALA A 148 -12.20 13.46 9.90
C ALA A 148 -11.04 12.79 9.15
N ASN A 149 -11.31 11.68 8.44
CA ASN A 149 -10.30 11.00 7.63
C ASN A 149 -9.79 11.89 6.49
N ARG A 150 -10.68 12.60 5.78
CA ARG A 150 -10.27 13.53 4.72
C ARG A 150 -9.37 14.64 5.25
N ALA A 151 -9.73 15.22 6.39
CA ALA A 151 -8.97 16.29 7.01
C ALA A 151 -7.61 15.80 7.51
N GLY A 152 -7.58 14.67 8.23
CA GLY A 152 -6.36 14.06 8.76
C GLY A 152 -5.41 13.59 7.65
N HIS A 153 -5.94 12.94 6.62
CA HIS A 153 -5.13 12.52 5.48
C HIS A 153 -4.63 13.72 4.65
N GLY A 154 -5.46 14.74 4.43
CA GLY A 154 -5.04 15.97 3.76
C GLY A 154 -3.92 16.70 4.52
N ALA A 155 -3.99 16.71 5.85
CA ALA A 155 -2.93 17.23 6.72
C ALA A 155 -1.62 16.46 6.55
N PHE A 156 -1.71 15.12 6.59
CA PHE A 156 -0.57 14.22 6.39
C PHE A 156 0.11 14.43 5.03
N VAL A 157 -0.66 14.48 3.93
CA VAL A 157 -0.11 14.71 2.60
C VAL A 157 0.50 16.11 2.47
N THR A 158 -0.13 17.13 3.02
CA THR A 158 0.42 18.50 3.00
C THR A 158 1.75 18.57 3.75
N ALA A 159 1.89 17.84 4.86
CA ALA A 159 3.14 17.72 5.60
C ALA A 159 4.24 17.03 4.76
N LEU A 160 3.90 16.00 3.99
CA LEU A 160 4.83 15.31 3.08
C LEU A 160 5.22 16.14 1.85
N GLU A 161 4.34 17.01 1.37
CA GLU A 161 4.62 17.90 0.23
C GLU A 161 5.53 19.07 0.62
N GLY A 162 5.69 19.35 1.93
CA GLY A 162 6.51 20.45 2.41
C GLY A 162 6.00 21.83 2.00
N ARG A 163 4.69 21.99 1.75
CA ARG A 163 4.11 23.30 1.40
C ARG A 163 4.19 24.25 2.61
N GLU A 164 4.65 25.48 2.36
CA GLU A 164 4.73 26.54 3.35
C GLU A 164 3.34 26.81 3.98
N GLY A 165 3.24 26.72 5.31
CA GLY A 165 1.99 26.95 6.07
C GLY A 165 1.44 25.74 6.85
N ALA A 166 1.95 24.52 6.62
CA ALA A 166 1.59 23.33 7.40
C ALA A 166 2.54 23.11 8.60
N VAL A 167 3.82 23.36 8.39
CA VAL A 167 4.86 23.28 9.43
C VAL A 167 5.02 24.67 10.04
N VAL A 168 4.59 24.82 11.28
CA VAL A 168 4.82 26.04 12.06
C VAL A 168 5.60 25.59 13.28
N ASP A 169 6.81 26.13 13.36
CA ASP A 169 7.86 25.90 14.35
C ASP A 169 8.70 24.63 14.23
N LEU A 170 10.00 24.91 14.19
CA LEU A 170 11.05 24.07 14.71
C LEU A 170 11.11 24.41 16.20
N ASP A 171 10.69 23.50 17.08
CA ASP A 171 11.06 23.67 18.49
C ASP A 171 12.58 23.53 18.60
N THR A 172 13.15 24.21 19.58
CA THR A 172 14.57 24.25 19.98
C THR A 172 15.19 22.86 20.20
N GLU A 173 14.37 21.81 20.29
CA GLU A 173 14.76 20.39 20.43
C GLU A 173 14.75 19.59 19.10
N GLY A 174 14.44 20.20 17.96
CA GLY A 174 14.44 19.52 16.66
C GLY A 174 13.19 18.66 16.41
N SER A 175 12.04 19.03 16.94
CA SER A 175 10.74 18.45 16.57
C SER A 175 10.03 19.35 15.55
N VAL A 176 9.41 18.76 14.53
CA VAL A 176 8.59 19.50 13.57
C VAL A 176 7.14 19.43 14.05
N THR A 177 6.62 20.55 14.52
CA THR A 177 5.24 20.66 14.96
C THR A 177 4.31 20.98 13.80
N LEU A 178 3.29 20.14 13.59
CA LEU A 178 2.22 20.42 12.64
C LEU A 178 1.16 21.28 13.36
N SER A 179 0.88 22.47 12.83
CA SER A 179 -0.24 23.27 13.33
C SER A 179 -1.55 22.59 12.96
N THR A 180 -2.14 21.87 13.91
CA THR A 180 -3.43 21.19 13.74
C THR A 180 -4.62 22.15 13.69
N GLY A 181 -4.43 23.43 14.07
CA GLY A 181 -5.48 24.46 14.12
C GLY A 181 -6.31 24.59 12.83
N PRO A 182 -5.70 24.86 11.66
CA PRO A 182 -6.44 24.98 10.39
C PRO A 182 -7.17 23.70 9.96
N ILE A 183 -6.73 22.53 10.44
CA ILE A 183 -7.33 21.22 10.13
C ILE A 183 -8.52 20.97 11.07
N LEU A 184 -8.34 21.23 12.36
CA LEU A 184 -9.41 21.15 13.35
C LEU A 184 -10.52 22.16 13.06
N GLU A 185 -10.19 23.36 12.56
CA GLU A 185 -11.16 24.33 12.06
C GLU A 185 -12.00 23.76 10.90
N LYS A 186 -11.37 23.18 9.87
CA LYS A 186 -12.10 22.55 8.77
C LYS A 186 -12.99 21.40 9.22
N VAL A 187 -12.54 20.60 10.20
CA VAL A 187 -13.35 19.53 10.80
C VAL A 187 -14.53 20.13 11.54
N ARG A 188 -14.31 21.12 12.41
CA ARG A 188 -15.36 21.83 13.14
C ARG A 188 -16.40 22.42 12.19
N ASP A 189 -15.98 23.15 11.17
CA ASP A 189 -16.88 23.80 10.22
C ASP A 189 -17.70 22.76 9.45
N ALA A 190 -17.09 21.67 9.00
CA ALA A 190 -17.78 20.58 8.31
C ALA A 190 -18.75 19.78 9.22
N LEU A 191 -18.51 19.77 10.53
CA LEU A 191 -19.42 19.22 11.54
C LEU A 191 -20.62 20.17 11.77
N LEU A 192 -20.37 21.47 11.89
CA LEU A 192 -21.40 22.50 12.01
C LEU A 192 -22.34 22.50 10.79
N ASP A 193 -21.79 22.41 9.58
CA ASP A 193 -22.55 22.32 8.32
C ASP A 193 -23.47 21.09 8.25
N ARG A 194 -23.15 20.04 9.01
CA ARG A 194 -23.94 18.80 9.12
C ARG A 194 -24.89 18.78 10.32
N GLY A 195 -25.01 19.91 11.04
CA GLY A 195 -25.93 20.06 12.16
C GLY A 195 -25.39 19.64 13.52
N PHE A 196 -24.08 19.36 13.65
CA PHE A 196 -23.45 19.17 14.96
C PHE A 196 -23.15 20.51 15.62
N THR A 197 -24.12 21.06 16.34
CA THR A 197 -23.97 22.32 17.07
C THR A 197 -22.97 22.22 18.21
N ALA A 198 -22.77 21.03 18.81
CA ALA A 198 -21.79 20.80 19.86
C ALA A 198 -20.34 21.10 19.44
N ALA A 199 -20.04 21.10 18.14
CA ALA A 199 -18.70 21.45 17.63
C ALA A 199 -18.36 22.93 17.82
N GLN A 200 -19.35 23.81 18.05
CA GLN A 200 -19.13 25.25 18.22
C GLN A 200 -18.28 25.60 19.45
N ASP A 201 -18.35 24.77 20.49
CA ASP A 201 -17.72 25.01 21.80
C ASP A 201 -16.32 24.36 21.90
N VAL A 202 -15.88 23.68 20.83
CA VAL A 202 -14.57 23.03 20.78
C VAL A 202 -13.49 24.07 20.47
N ASP A 203 -12.60 24.30 21.43
CA ASP A 203 -11.40 25.12 21.23
C ASP A 203 -10.41 24.40 20.29
N VAL A 204 -10.31 24.91 19.08
CA VAL A 204 -9.43 24.42 18.00
C VAL A 204 -8.12 25.21 17.93
N THR A 205 -7.99 26.29 18.70
CA THR A 205 -6.85 27.20 18.66
C THR A 205 -5.64 26.60 19.40
N GLY A 206 -4.45 26.65 18.77
CA GLY A 206 -3.18 26.32 19.44
C GLY A 206 -2.93 24.85 19.78
N ARG A 207 -3.74 23.90 19.29
CA ARG A 207 -3.45 22.47 19.46
C ARG A 207 -2.37 22.05 18.47
N THR A 208 -1.25 21.60 19.01
CA THR A 208 -0.11 21.10 18.25
C THR A 208 0.04 19.62 18.54
N ILE A 209 -0.04 18.78 17.50
CA ILE A 209 0.25 17.35 17.64
C ILE A 209 1.66 17.12 17.12
N VAL A 210 2.53 16.60 17.99
CA VAL A 210 3.86 16.12 17.58
C VAL A 210 3.64 14.80 16.86
N LEU A 211 3.67 14.82 15.53
CA LEU A 211 3.44 13.62 14.72
C LEU A 211 4.73 12.85 14.43
N PHE A 212 5.88 13.52 14.29
CA PHE A 212 7.16 12.87 13.93
C PHE A 212 8.42 13.62 14.45
N GLN A 213 9.53 12.89 14.60
CA GLN A 213 10.87 13.47 14.79
C GLN A 213 11.37 14.08 13.47
N SER A 214 12.12 15.19 13.53
CA SER A 214 12.45 16.02 12.34
C SER A 214 13.25 15.32 11.25
N ASP A 215 14.18 14.42 11.61
CA ASP A 215 15.03 13.70 10.65
C ASP A 215 14.22 12.73 9.75
N ASP A 216 13.17 12.13 10.31
CA ASP A 216 12.29 11.21 9.60
C ASP A 216 11.36 11.98 8.63
N LEU A 217 10.92 13.19 9.00
CA LEU A 217 10.08 14.00 8.13
C LEU A 217 10.83 14.48 6.89
N ALA A 218 12.06 14.98 7.04
CA ALA A 218 12.86 15.41 5.89
C ALA A 218 13.15 14.24 4.93
N THR A 219 13.36 13.04 5.49
CA THR A 219 13.54 11.81 4.70
C THR A 219 12.25 11.42 3.99
N ALA A 220 11.11 11.47 4.68
CA ALA A 220 9.80 11.17 4.12
C ALA A 220 9.39 12.16 3.00
N GLN A 221 9.62 13.47 3.19
CA GLN A 221 9.38 14.50 2.17
C GLN A 221 10.23 14.28 0.92
N ARG A 222 11.52 13.97 1.08
CA ARG A 222 12.39 13.63 -0.06
C ARG A 222 11.91 12.37 -0.77
N ALA A 223 11.57 11.32 -0.03
CA ALA A 223 11.05 10.09 -0.58
C ALA A 223 9.73 10.34 -1.35
N TYR A 224 8.83 11.14 -0.80
CA TYR A 224 7.58 11.55 -1.45
C TYR A 224 7.84 12.34 -2.74
N ALA A 225 8.73 13.34 -2.71
CA ALA A 225 9.07 14.16 -3.88
C ALA A 225 9.71 13.34 -5.03
N VAL A 226 10.54 12.34 -4.69
CA VAL A 226 11.09 11.38 -5.66
C VAL A 226 9.99 10.45 -6.16
N ALA A 227 9.17 9.89 -5.26
CA ALA A 227 8.11 8.96 -5.60
C ALA A 227 7.09 9.57 -6.56
N GLN A 228 6.61 10.80 -6.33
CA GLN A 228 5.60 11.42 -7.21
C GLN A 228 6.06 11.51 -8.67
N HIS A 229 7.35 11.78 -8.91
CA HIS A 229 7.93 11.88 -10.25
C HIS A 229 8.24 10.50 -10.84
N VAL A 230 8.89 9.65 -10.05
CA VAL A 230 9.38 8.34 -10.49
C VAL A 230 8.19 7.41 -10.76
N VAL A 231 7.21 7.35 -9.86
CA VAL A 231 6.03 6.47 -9.98
C VAL A 231 5.17 6.84 -11.19
N ALA A 232 5.06 8.13 -11.54
CA ALA A 232 4.32 8.55 -12.73
C ALA A 232 4.93 8.03 -14.04
N ILE A 233 6.25 7.85 -14.07
CA ILE A 233 7.00 7.43 -15.27
C ILE A 233 7.23 5.90 -15.27
N LEU A 234 7.21 5.24 -14.11
CA LEU A 234 7.44 3.80 -13.96
C LEU A 234 6.66 2.90 -14.94
N PRO A 235 5.34 3.05 -15.16
CA PRO A 235 4.61 2.17 -16.08
C PRO A 235 5.10 2.34 -17.53
N TRP A 236 5.41 3.58 -17.94
CA TRP A 236 5.97 3.87 -19.26
C TRP A 236 7.38 3.34 -19.40
N LEU A 237 8.20 3.49 -18.36
CA LEU A 237 9.57 2.95 -18.33
C LEU A 237 9.56 1.42 -18.42
N ALA A 238 8.65 0.75 -17.70
CA ALA A 238 8.49 -0.70 -17.77
C ALA A 238 8.16 -1.14 -19.21
N LEU A 239 7.20 -0.47 -19.87
CA LEU A 239 6.84 -0.75 -21.25
C LEU A 239 8.01 -0.54 -22.23
N VAL A 240 8.74 0.55 -22.09
CA VAL A 240 9.92 0.85 -22.92
C VAL A 240 11.03 -0.19 -22.70
N LEU A 241 11.27 -0.62 -21.46
CA LEU A 241 12.26 -1.64 -21.13
C LEU A 241 11.89 -3.01 -21.69
N VAL A 242 10.62 -3.40 -21.60
CA VAL A 242 10.12 -4.63 -22.22
C VAL A 242 10.28 -4.56 -23.74
N ALA A 243 9.87 -3.46 -24.37
CA ALA A 243 10.03 -3.25 -25.81
C ALA A 243 11.51 -3.27 -26.23
N GLY A 244 12.39 -2.64 -25.45
CA GLY A 244 13.83 -2.63 -25.64
C GLY A 244 14.45 -4.02 -25.55
N ALA A 245 14.08 -4.80 -24.52
CA ALA A 245 14.53 -6.19 -24.37
C ALA A 245 14.14 -7.05 -25.58
N VAL A 246 12.90 -6.89 -26.07
CA VAL A 246 12.39 -7.59 -27.25
C VAL A 246 13.08 -7.12 -28.54
N ALA A 247 13.36 -5.82 -28.67
CA ALA A 247 14.05 -5.26 -29.84
C ALA A 247 15.50 -5.74 -29.96
N LEU A 248 16.22 -5.79 -28.83
CA LEU A 248 17.61 -6.27 -28.72
C LEU A 248 17.71 -7.80 -28.93
N ALA A 249 16.64 -8.54 -28.63
CA ALA A 249 16.61 -9.97 -28.87
C ALA A 249 16.72 -10.28 -30.37
N ALA A 250 17.52 -11.30 -30.69
CA ALA A 250 17.72 -11.75 -32.06
C ALA A 250 16.36 -12.08 -32.72
N PRO A 251 16.16 -11.83 -34.03
CA PRO A 251 14.85 -11.93 -34.69
C PRO A 251 14.10 -13.26 -34.47
N GLY A 252 14.82 -14.38 -34.26
CA GLY A 252 14.23 -15.69 -33.96
C GLY A 252 14.07 -16.04 -32.46
N ARG A 253 14.46 -15.16 -31.53
CA ARG A 253 14.39 -15.38 -30.06
C ARG A 253 13.53 -14.35 -29.33
N ARG A 254 12.96 -13.37 -30.03
CA ARG A 254 12.13 -12.30 -29.45
C ARG A 254 10.97 -12.84 -28.62
N LEU A 255 10.25 -13.82 -29.15
CA LEU A 255 9.14 -14.49 -28.46
C LEU A 255 9.60 -15.26 -27.22
N ARG A 256 10.78 -15.89 -27.25
CA ARG A 256 11.32 -16.59 -26.06
C ARG A 256 11.77 -15.63 -24.97
N ALA A 257 12.35 -14.48 -25.35
CA ALA A 257 12.73 -13.44 -24.40
C ALA A 257 11.49 -12.84 -23.72
N LEU A 258 10.44 -12.56 -24.49
CA LEU A 258 9.15 -12.07 -23.97
C LEU A 258 8.49 -13.10 -23.05
N ALA A 259 8.47 -14.39 -23.45
CA ALA A 259 7.97 -15.47 -22.60
C ALA A 259 8.74 -15.58 -21.27
N TRP A 260 10.06 -15.42 -21.29
CA TRP A 260 10.87 -15.51 -20.06
C TRP A 260 10.57 -14.34 -19.10
N ILE A 261 10.51 -13.11 -19.61
CA ILE A 261 10.15 -11.92 -18.82
C ILE A 261 8.75 -12.09 -18.22
N ALA A 262 7.77 -12.44 -19.07
CA ALA A 262 6.39 -12.64 -18.65
C ALA A 262 6.25 -13.78 -17.62
N GLY A 263 7.01 -14.87 -17.79
CA GLY A 263 7.04 -15.98 -16.85
C GLY A 263 7.60 -15.59 -15.49
N VAL A 264 8.69 -14.79 -15.44
CA VAL A 264 9.24 -14.31 -14.16
C VAL A 264 8.29 -13.33 -13.48
N VAL A 265 7.71 -12.39 -14.22
CA VAL A 265 6.71 -11.46 -13.68
C VAL A 265 5.52 -12.24 -13.11
N ALA A 266 4.98 -13.22 -13.85
CA ALA A 266 3.89 -14.06 -13.37
C ALA A 266 4.27 -14.84 -12.10
N LEU A 267 5.48 -15.42 -12.05
CA LEU A 267 5.97 -16.14 -10.87
C LEU A 267 6.08 -15.23 -9.65
N VAL A 268 6.66 -14.04 -9.80
CA VAL A 268 6.81 -13.09 -8.70
C VAL A 268 5.46 -12.56 -8.22
N MET A 269 4.55 -12.23 -9.13
CA MET A 269 3.20 -11.79 -8.75
C MET A 269 2.42 -12.91 -8.04
N ALA A 270 2.56 -14.17 -8.47
CA ALA A 270 1.99 -15.30 -7.77
C ALA A 270 2.60 -15.48 -6.36
N ALA A 271 3.92 -15.34 -6.23
CA ALA A 271 4.59 -15.38 -4.93
C ALA A 271 4.14 -14.24 -4.00
N LEU A 272 3.94 -13.04 -4.54
CA LEU A 272 3.43 -11.88 -3.80
C LEU A 272 2.01 -12.13 -3.27
N GLN A 273 1.11 -12.72 -4.08
CA GLN A 273 -0.22 -13.11 -3.63
C GLN A 273 -0.17 -14.12 -2.47
N ILE A 274 0.71 -15.12 -2.58
CA ILE A 274 0.93 -16.10 -1.50
C ILE A 274 1.47 -15.41 -0.24
N GLY A 275 2.40 -14.46 -0.40
CA GLY A 275 2.94 -13.65 0.69
C GLY A 275 1.85 -12.87 1.43
N ILE A 276 0.97 -12.17 0.71
CA ILE A 276 -0.15 -11.42 1.28
C ILE A 276 -1.10 -12.35 2.06
N ALA A 277 -1.43 -13.52 1.50
CA ALA A 277 -2.29 -14.51 2.16
C ALA A 277 -1.64 -15.08 3.44
N LEU A 278 -0.32 -15.30 3.41
CA LEU A 278 0.44 -15.78 4.57
C LEU A 278 0.47 -14.74 5.71
N THR A 279 0.60 -13.45 5.39
CA THR A 279 0.61 -12.38 6.40
C THR A 279 -0.66 -12.40 7.25
N GLN A 280 -1.83 -12.56 6.64
CA GLN A 280 -3.10 -12.66 7.38
C GLN A 280 -3.13 -13.91 8.28
N SER A 281 -2.66 -15.06 7.80
CA SER A 281 -2.67 -16.30 8.57
C SER A 281 -1.76 -16.29 9.80
N VAL A 282 -0.61 -15.61 9.71
CA VAL A 282 0.36 -15.52 10.81
C VAL A 282 -0.02 -14.42 11.80
N ALA A 283 -0.48 -13.25 11.33
CA ALA A 283 -0.88 -12.14 12.18
C ALA A 283 -2.08 -12.49 13.09
N LEU A 284 -3.06 -13.24 12.55
CA LEU A 284 -4.21 -13.72 13.34
C LEU A 284 -3.83 -14.84 14.32
N GLY A 285 -2.78 -15.61 14.02
CA GLY A 285 -2.33 -16.71 14.89
C GLY A 285 -1.58 -16.24 16.15
N THR A 286 -1.10 -15.00 16.17
CA THR A 286 -0.35 -14.43 17.31
C THR A 286 -1.21 -13.64 18.30
N LEU A 287 -2.47 -13.37 17.96
CA LEU A 287 -3.38 -12.59 18.80
C LEU A 287 -4.25 -13.53 19.65
N PRO A 288 -4.59 -13.16 20.89
CA PRO A 288 -5.54 -13.92 21.69
C PRO A 288 -6.86 -14.08 20.93
N PRO A 289 -7.41 -15.32 20.80
CA PRO A 289 -8.68 -15.52 20.10
C PRO A 289 -9.80 -14.73 20.80
N GLY A 290 -10.54 -13.93 20.03
CA GLY A 290 -11.67 -13.12 20.51
C GLY A 290 -11.28 -11.72 21.03
N ALA A 291 -10.06 -11.24 20.76
CA ALA A 291 -9.74 -9.84 21.01
C ALA A 291 -10.42 -8.95 19.95
N ILE A 292 -11.38 -8.13 20.35
CA ILE A 292 -12.15 -7.22 19.49
C ILE A 292 -11.24 -6.31 18.65
N ALA A 293 -10.12 -5.86 19.21
CA ALA A 293 -9.12 -5.09 18.48
C ALA A 293 -8.43 -5.87 17.33
N ALA A 294 -8.36 -7.19 17.41
CA ALA A 294 -7.78 -8.04 16.37
C ALA A 294 -8.69 -8.16 15.15
N ASP A 295 -9.99 -8.31 15.38
CA ASP A 295 -10.99 -8.44 14.30
C ASP A 295 -11.10 -7.13 13.51
N ALA A 296 -11.19 -5.98 14.20
CA ALA A 296 -11.15 -4.66 13.56
C ALA A 296 -9.84 -4.42 12.79
N ALA A 297 -8.69 -4.79 13.37
CA ALA A 297 -7.40 -4.66 12.68
C ALA A 297 -7.32 -5.54 11.42
N ALA A 298 -7.90 -6.74 11.45
CA ALA A 298 -7.97 -7.62 10.29
C ALA A 298 -8.84 -7.04 9.18
N VAL A 299 -10.00 -6.46 9.52
CA VAL A 299 -10.87 -5.76 8.57
C VAL A 299 -10.14 -4.59 7.93
N ILE A 300 -9.50 -3.72 8.73
CA ILE A 300 -8.75 -2.58 8.22
C ILE A 300 -7.62 -3.04 7.30
N ALA A 301 -6.85 -4.06 7.72
CA ALA A 301 -5.79 -4.62 6.89
C ALA A 301 -6.33 -5.19 5.57
N ASP A 302 -7.46 -5.90 5.61
CA ASP A 302 -8.09 -6.45 4.40
C ASP A 302 -8.58 -5.36 3.46
N ALA A 303 -9.14 -4.27 4.00
CA ALA A 303 -9.56 -3.10 3.22
C ALA A 303 -8.39 -2.46 2.45
N PHE A 304 -7.21 -2.36 3.07
CA PHE A 304 -6.00 -1.89 2.38
C PHE A 304 -5.32 -2.94 1.50
N LEU A 305 -5.59 -4.23 1.68
CA LEU A 305 -4.98 -5.30 0.87
C LEU A 305 -5.86 -5.72 -0.30
N ALA A 306 -7.18 -5.53 -0.23
CA ALA A 306 -8.11 -5.93 -1.27
C ALA A 306 -7.84 -5.26 -2.63
N PRO A 307 -7.69 -3.93 -2.73
CA PRO A 307 -7.43 -3.30 -4.03
C PRO A 307 -6.01 -3.64 -4.53
N LEU A 308 -5.03 -3.78 -3.64
CA LEU A 308 -3.68 -4.26 -3.99
C LEU A 308 -3.72 -5.67 -4.60
N ARG A 309 -4.50 -6.60 -4.03
CA ARG A 309 -4.67 -7.95 -4.57
C ARG A 309 -5.29 -7.94 -5.97
N VAL A 310 -6.21 -7.01 -6.24
CA VAL A 310 -6.82 -6.82 -7.56
C VAL A 310 -5.78 -6.37 -8.59
N ASP A 311 -4.95 -5.36 -8.24
CA ASP A 311 -3.88 -4.87 -9.13
C ASP A 311 -2.86 -5.98 -9.44
N VAL A 312 -2.42 -6.71 -8.42
CA VAL A 312 -1.49 -7.85 -8.58
C VAL A 312 -2.12 -8.94 -9.45
N TRP A 313 -3.41 -9.20 -9.31
CA TRP A 313 -4.12 -10.21 -10.11
C TRP A 313 -4.22 -9.82 -11.59
N TRP A 314 -4.50 -8.55 -11.89
CA TRP A 314 -4.50 -8.05 -13.27
C TRP A 314 -3.12 -8.16 -13.93
N VAL A 315 -2.06 -7.75 -13.23
CA VAL A 315 -0.69 -7.85 -13.74
C VAL A 315 -0.29 -9.32 -13.95
N PHE A 316 -0.64 -10.20 -13.01
CA PHE A 316 -0.45 -11.64 -13.16
C PHE A 316 -1.18 -12.18 -14.40
N GLY A 317 -2.47 -11.87 -14.56
CA GLY A 317 -3.27 -12.31 -15.70
C GLY A 317 -2.70 -11.85 -17.04
N ILE A 318 -2.31 -10.57 -17.14
CA ILE A 318 -1.66 -10.01 -18.33
C ILE A 318 -0.33 -10.75 -18.60
N ALA A 319 0.50 -10.97 -17.59
CA ALA A 319 1.76 -11.68 -17.73
C ALA A 319 1.55 -13.13 -18.22
N VAL A 320 0.55 -13.84 -17.69
CA VAL A 320 0.19 -15.18 -18.15
C VAL A 320 -0.30 -15.18 -19.60
N VAL A 321 -1.15 -14.23 -20.00
CA VAL A 321 -1.61 -14.11 -21.39
C VAL A 321 -0.43 -13.87 -22.32
N VAL A 322 0.47 -12.93 -21.97
CA VAL A 322 1.68 -12.65 -22.75
C VAL A 322 2.57 -13.88 -22.84
N LEU A 323 2.74 -14.63 -21.75
CA LEU A 323 3.50 -15.88 -21.71
C LEU A 323 2.91 -16.92 -22.68
N VAL A 324 1.59 -17.16 -22.61
CA VAL A 324 0.90 -18.14 -23.45
C VAL A 324 0.98 -17.75 -24.93
N VAL A 325 0.68 -16.50 -25.28
CA VAL A 325 0.77 -16.00 -26.66
C VAL A 325 2.20 -16.12 -27.19
N SER A 326 3.19 -15.79 -26.37
CA SER A 326 4.61 -15.86 -26.73
C SER A 326 5.09 -17.30 -26.96
N LEU A 327 4.58 -18.27 -26.20
CA LEU A 327 4.89 -19.69 -26.35
C LEU A 327 4.14 -20.34 -27.53
N ALA A 328 2.92 -19.90 -27.83
CA ALA A 328 2.07 -20.44 -28.89
C ALA A 328 2.40 -19.90 -30.30
N ALA A 329 2.96 -18.69 -30.40
CA ALA A 329 3.27 -18.06 -31.70
C ALA A 329 4.33 -18.81 -32.55
N PRO A 330 5.45 -19.35 -32.01
CA PRO A 330 6.45 -20.06 -32.80
C PRO A 330 5.95 -21.29 -33.60
N PRO A 331 5.19 -22.24 -33.02
CA PRO A 331 4.67 -23.39 -33.77
C PRO A 331 3.57 -23.00 -34.78
N LEU A 332 2.78 -21.96 -34.50
CA LEU A 332 1.71 -21.47 -35.37
C LEU A 332 2.27 -20.84 -36.66
N VAL A 333 3.32 -20.02 -36.53
CA VAL A 333 4.02 -19.41 -37.67
C VAL A 333 4.74 -20.47 -38.51
N ALA A 334 5.30 -21.51 -37.88
CA ALA A 334 5.91 -22.64 -38.60
C ALA A 334 4.88 -23.42 -39.42
N ARG A 335 3.70 -23.69 -38.86
CA ARG A 335 2.59 -24.38 -39.56
C ARG A 335 2.06 -23.56 -40.74
N LEU A 336 1.87 -22.25 -40.58
CA LEU A 336 1.39 -21.37 -41.66
C LEU A 336 2.41 -21.19 -42.80
N ARG A 337 3.72 -21.21 -42.49
CA ARG A 337 4.76 -21.25 -43.54
C ARG A 337 4.78 -22.59 -44.27
N ALA A 338 4.61 -23.70 -43.56
CA ALA A 338 4.56 -25.02 -44.16
C ALA A 338 3.34 -25.16 -45.09
N SER A 339 2.17 -24.63 -44.71
CA SER A 339 0.98 -24.65 -45.56
C SER A 339 1.12 -23.77 -46.82
N ARG A 340 1.77 -22.60 -46.73
CA ARG A 340 2.05 -21.74 -47.91
C ARG A 340 3.08 -22.33 -48.88
N LEU A 341 4.01 -23.16 -48.40
CA LEU A 341 4.98 -23.85 -49.26
C LEU A 341 4.40 -25.15 -49.86
N ALA A 342 3.34 -25.68 -49.26
CA ALA A 342 2.63 -26.87 -49.72
C ALA A 342 1.49 -26.55 -50.71
N GLU A 343 1.32 -25.29 -51.10
CA GLU A 343 0.44 -24.87 -52.19
C GLU A 343 1.29 -24.78 -53.48
N PRO A 344 1.47 -25.89 -54.23
CA PRO A 344 2.16 -25.84 -55.50
C PRO A 344 1.34 -24.97 -56.45
N ALA A 345 2.04 -24.22 -57.30
CA ALA A 345 1.45 -23.45 -58.39
C ALA A 345 0.47 -24.31 -59.20
N ALA A 346 -0.83 -24.16 -58.93
CA ALA A 346 -1.89 -24.54 -59.84
C ALA A 346 -2.10 -23.35 -60.77
N ALA A 347 -1.19 -23.18 -61.72
CA ALA A 347 -1.33 -22.36 -62.91
C ALA A 347 -0.62 -23.08 -64.06
#